data_AF-A0A1Y2SM00-F1
#
_entry.id   AF-A0A1Y2SM00-F1
#
_cell.length_a   1.000
_cell.length_b   1.000
_cell.length_c   1.000
_cell.angle_alpha   90.00
_cell.angle_beta   90.00
_cell.angle_gamma   90.00
#
_symmetry.space_group_name_H-M   'P 1'
#
loop_
_entity.id
_entity.type
_entity.pdbx_description
1 polymer ?
#
loop_
_entity_poly.entity_id
_entity_poly.type
_entity_poly.pdbx_seq_one_letter_code
_entity_poly.pdbx_strand_id
1 'polypeptide(L)'
;MASVEGIKTPQSVDVEFVPPPVDFEIASVEVYAVEIGGSEKPFDKTKPLLGNGVDKYKYRALMTKKGSNGKDPIKNHLFSGVVWTRDQTQIDDKYLPQPEETSSKTDNQGYLYATLGSHVGVGKDIEVTLQIPTQKGGKQIGKTDQNNLVRFDPVPQQAVMHAYNINREKEVYQTFKEPHPYNFFISLATKLRSAAKPNSDFNTSELTYNFIATDPPENPYMVNFGKDNKGPITFQQYGKGVIQALINKSNGVIELYEYKLNVGRALAFMGGKELYYSAKDHHSCETINSVSIQSTPYIDDFQSNYKGVAINNEFNNLYEWGLFGNDEQIKNNLKIKIRDSSRDYIIYDANKHKIDYSYVPKGMIVCIK
;
A
#
# COMPACT_ATOMS: atom_id res chain seq x y z
N MET A 1 -94.80 -19.19 34.87
CA MET A 1 -93.38 -18.87 35.15
C MET A 1 -92.83 -18.20 33.90
N ALA A 2 -92.57 -16.89 33.95
CA ALA A 2 -92.01 -16.14 32.83
C ALA A 2 -90.50 -15.98 33.05
N SER A 3 -89.72 -16.43 32.07
CA SER A 3 -88.25 -16.37 32.07
C SER A 3 -87.80 -14.97 31.67
N VAL A 4 -86.95 -14.35 32.47
CA VAL A 4 -86.35 -13.03 32.21
C VAL A 4 -85.15 -13.23 31.28
N GLU A 5 -85.20 -12.66 30.08
CA GLU A 5 -84.08 -12.64 29.13
C GLU A 5 -82.91 -11.81 29.69
N GLY A 6 -81.74 -12.43 29.68
CA GLY A 6 -80.50 -11.85 30.20
C GLY A 6 -79.99 -10.69 29.35
N ILE A 7 -79.66 -9.59 30.02
CA ILE A 7 -78.97 -8.43 29.47
C ILE A 7 -77.55 -8.85 29.09
N LYS A 8 -77.23 -8.83 27.79
CA LYS A 8 -75.86 -8.99 27.30
C LYS A 8 -75.04 -7.75 27.64
N THR A 9 -73.98 -7.94 28.42
CA THR A 9 -72.94 -6.95 28.70
C THR A 9 -72.26 -6.52 27.38
N PRO A 10 -72.01 -5.23 27.14
CA PRO A 10 -71.29 -4.79 25.95
C PRO A 10 -69.85 -5.32 25.95
N GLN A 11 -69.40 -5.87 24.81
CA GLN A 11 -67.99 -6.18 24.58
C GLN A 11 -67.17 -4.90 24.66
N SER A 12 -66.13 -4.88 25.51
CA SER A 12 -65.16 -3.79 25.51
C SER A 12 -64.39 -3.83 24.18
N VAL A 13 -64.54 -2.78 23.38
CA VAL A 13 -63.69 -2.55 22.23
C VAL A 13 -62.36 -2.04 22.79
N ASP A 14 -61.31 -2.84 22.70
CA ASP A 14 -59.94 -2.37 22.97
C ASP A 14 -59.61 -1.31 21.92
N VAL A 15 -59.64 -0.04 22.35
CA VAL A 15 -59.21 1.08 21.52
C VAL A 15 -57.68 1.11 21.58
N GLU A 16 -57.05 0.68 20.50
CA GLU A 16 -55.60 0.78 20.32
C GLU A 16 -55.22 2.26 20.16
N PHE A 17 -54.85 2.90 21.26
CA PHE A 17 -54.40 4.30 21.24
C PHE A 17 -53.07 4.39 20.50
N VAL A 18 -53.12 4.93 19.28
CA VAL A 18 -51.91 5.36 18.58
C VAL A 18 -51.40 6.63 19.28
N PRO A 19 -50.20 6.63 19.89
CA PRO A 19 -49.67 7.81 20.56
C PRO A 19 -49.53 8.96 19.56
N PRO A 20 -49.67 10.21 20.02
CA PRO A 20 -49.62 11.37 19.15
C PRO A 20 -48.27 11.47 18.42
N PRO A 21 -48.26 12.07 17.21
CA PRO A 21 -47.05 12.37 16.46
C PRO A 21 -45.94 12.97 17.32
N VAL A 22 -44.78 12.33 17.38
CA VAL A 22 -43.60 12.91 18.03
C VAL A 22 -42.93 13.86 17.03
N ASP A 23 -42.95 15.17 17.33
CA ASP A 23 -42.18 16.16 16.57
C ASP A 23 -40.73 16.18 17.09
N PHE A 24 -39.78 15.89 16.21
CA PHE A 24 -38.38 15.63 16.58
C PHE A 24 -37.38 16.39 15.72
N GLU A 25 -36.15 16.46 16.22
CA GLU A 25 -34.95 16.89 15.51
C GLU A 25 -33.80 15.90 15.77
N ILE A 26 -32.85 15.82 14.84
CA ILE A 26 -31.61 15.05 15.02
C ILE A 26 -30.58 16.04 15.55
N ALA A 27 -30.27 15.96 16.84
CA ALA A 27 -29.39 16.94 17.51
C ALA A 27 -27.91 16.74 17.17
N SER A 28 -27.48 15.50 16.97
CA SER A 28 -26.12 15.16 16.55
C SER A 28 -26.08 13.82 15.84
N VAL A 29 -25.04 13.62 15.01
CA VAL A 29 -24.60 12.33 14.49
C VAL A 29 -23.09 12.25 14.71
N GLU A 30 -22.63 11.27 15.47
CA GLU A 30 -21.25 11.20 15.91
C GLU A 30 -20.71 9.76 15.95
N VAL A 31 -19.39 9.62 15.85
CA VAL A 31 -18.69 8.36 16.06
C VAL A 31 -18.41 8.24 17.55
N TYR A 32 -19.02 7.25 18.21
CA TYR A 32 -18.82 7.06 19.65
C TYR A 32 -17.81 5.96 19.99
N ALA A 33 -17.59 5.03 19.05
CA ALA A 33 -16.66 3.92 19.23
C ALA A 33 -16.22 3.35 17.87
N VAL A 34 -15.23 2.47 17.92
CA VAL A 34 -14.81 1.64 16.79
C VAL A 34 -14.81 0.17 17.20
N GLU A 35 -15.02 -0.72 16.24
CA GLU A 35 -14.81 -2.15 16.37
C GLU A 35 -13.55 -2.55 15.60
N ILE A 36 -12.58 -3.14 16.29
CA ILE A 36 -11.33 -3.62 15.68
C ILE A 36 -11.18 -5.10 16.01
N GLY A 37 -11.23 -5.96 14.99
CA GLY A 37 -11.16 -7.42 15.16
C GLY A 37 -12.21 -7.98 16.12
N GLY A 38 -13.43 -7.42 16.11
CA GLY A 38 -14.55 -7.82 16.98
C GLY A 38 -14.49 -7.27 18.41
N SER A 39 -13.51 -6.44 18.75
CA SER A 39 -13.41 -5.77 20.05
C SER A 39 -13.72 -4.28 19.94
N GLU A 40 -14.55 -3.76 20.84
CA GLU A 40 -14.86 -2.34 20.90
C GLU A 40 -13.71 -1.53 21.51
N LYS A 41 -13.39 -0.39 20.89
CA LYS A 41 -12.36 0.55 21.35
C LYS A 41 -12.85 1.99 21.24
N PRO A 42 -12.27 2.93 22.00
CA PRO A 42 -12.54 4.35 21.84
C PRO A 42 -12.19 4.84 20.44
N PHE A 43 -13.00 5.75 19.91
CA PHE A 43 -12.69 6.42 18.65
C PHE A 43 -11.49 7.35 18.80
N ASP A 44 -10.54 7.24 17.86
CA ASP A 44 -9.39 8.13 17.73
C ASP A 44 -9.28 8.59 16.28
N LYS A 45 -9.59 9.87 16.04
CA LYS A 45 -9.55 10.47 14.71
C LYS A 45 -8.16 10.40 14.05
N THR A 46 -7.09 10.31 14.84
CA THR A 46 -5.72 10.22 14.31
C THR A 46 -5.33 8.81 13.87
N LYS A 47 -6.17 7.80 14.15
CA LYS A 47 -5.97 6.39 13.80
C LYS A 47 -7.16 5.88 13.00
N PRO A 48 -7.19 6.13 11.68
CA PRO A 48 -8.20 5.56 10.81
C PRO A 48 -8.23 4.03 10.87
N LEU A 49 -9.40 3.45 10.62
CA LEU A 49 -9.56 2.00 10.52
C LEU A 49 -9.04 1.50 9.18
N LEU A 50 -8.68 0.22 9.10
CA LEU A 50 -8.32 -0.38 7.82
C LEU A 50 -9.58 -0.77 7.05
N GLY A 51 -9.55 -0.59 5.74
CA GLY A 51 -10.55 -1.11 4.82
C GLY A 51 -10.44 -2.63 4.63
N ASN A 52 -10.51 -3.41 5.71
CA ASN A 52 -10.27 -4.85 5.73
C ASN A 52 -11.56 -5.69 5.71
N GLY A 53 -12.73 -5.06 5.68
CA GLY A 53 -14.05 -5.71 5.71
C GLY A 53 -14.49 -6.21 7.08
N VAL A 54 -13.70 -5.98 8.13
CA VAL A 54 -13.96 -6.46 9.50
C VAL A 54 -14.11 -5.30 10.47
N ASP A 55 -13.23 -4.30 10.38
CA ASP A 55 -13.24 -3.16 11.28
C ASP A 55 -14.37 -2.20 10.91
N LYS A 56 -15.02 -1.65 11.94
CA LYS A 56 -16.22 -0.80 11.77
C LYS A 56 -16.16 0.46 12.63
N TYR A 57 -16.59 1.57 12.06
CA TYR A 57 -16.97 2.76 12.83
C TYR A 57 -18.37 2.56 13.40
N LYS A 58 -18.57 2.91 14.68
CA LYS A 58 -19.88 2.87 15.33
C LYS A 58 -20.41 4.29 15.51
N TYR A 59 -21.56 4.54 14.90
CA TYR A 59 -22.25 5.82 14.93
C TYR A 59 -23.40 5.78 15.93
N ARG A 60 -23.66 6.95 16.52
CA ARG A 60 -24.91 7.21 17.22
C ARG A 60 -25.49 8.56 16.82
N ALA A 61 -26.81 8.65 16.82
CA ALA A 61 -27.52 9.90 16.56
C ALA A 61 -28.49 10.23 17.70
N LEU A 62 -28.37 11.43 18.26
CA LEU A 62 -29.22 11.88 19.36
C LEU A 62 -30.54 12.43 18.82
N MET A 63 -31.65 11.80 19.21
CA MET A 63 -33.00 12.22 18.86
C MET A 63 -33.58 13.06 19.99
N THR A 64 -33.97 14.31 19.70
CA THR A 64 -34.58 15.20 20.70
C THR A 64 -35.90 15.79 20.25
N LYS A 65 -36.70 16.26 21.20
CA LYS A 65 -37.91 17.01 20.87
C LYS A 65 -37.52 18.27 20.11
N LYS A 66 -38.29 18.58 19.07
CA LYS A 66 -38.04 19.75 18.23
C LYS A 66 -38.00 21.04 19.04
N GLY A 67 -36.98 21.87 18.81
CA GLY A 67 -36.80 23.15 19.50
C GLY A 67 -36.27 23.03 20.93
N SER A 68 -35.91 21.82 21.39
CA SER A 68 -35.28 21.63 22.70
C SER A 68 -33.78 21.95 22.71
N ASN A 69 -33.16 22.12 21.54
CA ASN A 69 -31.72 22.34 21.38
C ASN A 69 -30.91 21.21 22.02
N GLY A 70 -31.31 19.95 21.77
CA GLY A 70 -30.62 18.77 22.30
C GLY A 70 -30.87 18.46 23.78
N LYS A 71 -31.73 19.21 24.48
CA LYS A 71 -31.92 19.09 25.95
C LYS A 71 -32.98 18.08 26.38
N ASP A 72 -33.90 17.70 25.49
CA ASP A 72 -35.00 16.78 25.82
C ASP A 72 -34.96 15.55 24.89
N PRO A 73 -34.20 14.50 25.27
CA PRO A 73 -34.04 13.30 24.46
C PRO A 73 -35.31 12.46 24.36
N ILE A 74 -35.57 11.92 23.17
CA ILE A 74 -36.68 11.02 22.89
C ILE A 74 -36.21 9.59 23.17
N LYS A 75 -36.55 9.07 24.34
CA LYS A 75 -36.09 7.77 24.84
C LYS A 75 -37.03 6.64 24.45
N ASN A 76 -36.49 5.45 24.18
CA ASN A 76 -37.27 4.22 23.93
C ASN A 76 -38.34 4.35 22.83
N HIS A 77 -38.15 5.24 21.85
CA HIS A 77 -39.10 5.49 20.77
C HIS A 77 -38.68 4.75 19.51
N LEU A 78 -39.63 4.06 18.88
CA LEU A 78 -39.42 3.36 17.62
C LEU A 78 -39.64 4.34 16.45
N PHE A 79 -38.58 4.65 15.72
CA PHE A 79 -38.66 5.41 14.48
C PHE A 79 -38.88 4.46 13.30
N SER A 80 -39.68 4.88 12.32
CA SER A 80 -39.91 4.14 11.08
C SER A 80 -39.23 4.85 9.91
N GLY A 81 -38.74 4.07 8.93
CA GLY A 81 -38.08 4.62 7.74
C GLY A 81 -36.74 5.29 8.05
N VAL A 82 -36.02 4.80 9.05
CA VAL A 82 -34.67 5.23 9.37
C VAL A 82 -33.75 4.84 8.22
N VAL A 83 -33.01 5.81 7.67
CA VAL A 83 -32.08 5.58 6.56
C VAL A 83 -30.74 6.22 6.89
N TRP A 84 -29.71 5.39 6.97
CA TRP A 84 -28.33 5.83 7.10
C TRP A 84 -27.64 5.79 5.73
N THR A 85 -26.89 6.83 5.42
CA THR A 85 -26.19 6.99 4.13
C THR A 85 -24.80 7.57 4.31
N ARG A 86 -23.97 7.48 3.26
CA ARG A 86 -22.63 8.08 3.18
C ARG A 86 -22.42 8.82 1.86
N ASP A 87 -21.58 9.85 1.89
CA ASP A 87 -21.36 10.78 0.76
C ASP A 87 -20.48 10.27 -0.39
N GLN A 88 -19.68 9.21 -0.17
CA GLN A 88 -18.74 8.63 -1.16
C GLN A 88 -19.42 7.81 -2.28
N THR A 89 -20.49 8.31 -2.87
CA THR A 89 -21.36 7.62 -3.85
C THR A 89 -20.64 7.07 -5.09
N GLN A 90 -19.44 7.57 -5.39
CA GLN A 90 -18.61 7.07 -6.48
C GLN A 90 -17.96 5.70 -6.19
N ILE A 91 -17.89 5.28 -4.93
CA ILE A 91 -17.42 3.95 -4.53
C ILE A 91 -18.63 3.02 -4.50
N ASP A 92 -18.50 1.86 -5.12
CA ASP A 92 -19.54 0.82 -5.15
C ASP A 92 -19.84 0.30 -3.73
N ASP A 93 -21.12 0.07 -3.43
CA ASP A 93 -21.59 -0.40 -2.11
C ASP A 93 -21.00 -1.78 -1.74
N LYS A 94 -20.56 -2.59 -2.70
CA LYS A 94 -19.80 -3.82 -2.44
C LYS A 94 -18.49 -3.55 -1.71
N TYR A 95 -17.84 -2.42 -1.97
CA TYR A 95 -16.54 -2.07 -1.39
C TYR A 95 -16.67 -1.14 -0.19
N LEU A 96 -17.61 -0.21 -0.23
CA LEU A 96 -17.93 0.69 0.88
C LEU A 96 -19.46 0.71 1.04
N PRO A 97 -20.06 -0.23 1.79
CA PRO A 97 -21.51 -0.28 1.95
C PRO A 97 -22.06 0.98 2.62
N GLN A 98 -23.37 1.18 2.51
CA GLN A 98 -24.06 2.15 3.35
C GLN A 98 -23.96 1.71 4.82
N PRO A 99 -24.02 2.66 5.79
CA PRO A 99 -24.02 2.28 7.19
C PRO A 99 -25.19 1.33 7.52
N GLU A 100 -24.88 0.25 8.21
CA GLU A 100 -25.82 -0.76 8.67
C GLU A 100 -26.48 -0.29 9.96
N GLU A 101 -27.80 -0.13 9.94
CA GLU A 101 -28.58 0.19 11.13
C GLU A 101 -28.56 -0.97 12.13
N THR A 102 -28.26 -0.66 13.40
CA THR A 102 -28.28 -1.67 14.47
C THR A 102 -29.52 -1.58 15.35
N SER A 103 -30.24 -0.46 15.33
CA SER A 103 -31.53 -0.29 16.01
C SER A 103 -32.35 0.86 15.43
N SER A 104 -33.64 0.62 15.17
CA SER A 104 -34.64 1.65 14.83
C SER A 104 -35.29 2.28 16.06
N LYS A 105 -35.00 1.75 17.24
CA LYS A 105 -35.54 2.23 18.52
C LYS A 105 -34.46 2.97 19.29
N THR A 106 -34.77 4.17 19.80
CA THR A 106 -33.83 4.89 20.65
C THR A 106 -33.61 4.19 21.97
N ASP A 107 -32.42 4.34 22.54
CA ASP A 107 -32.11 3.82 23.87
C ASP A 107 -32.69 4.70 25.01
N ASN A 108 -32.24 4.45 26.24
CA ASN A 108 -32.62 5.23 27.43
C ASN A 108 -32.02 6.65 27.46
N GLN A 109 -31.08 6.96 26.57
CA GLN A 109 -30.45 8.26 26.42
C GLN A 109 -30.94 9.02 25.17
N GLY A 110 -31.70 8.37 24.30
CA GLY A 110 -32.30 8.94 23.10
C GLY A 110 -31.50 8.70 21.82
N TYR A 111 -30.60 7.72 21.78
CA TYR A 111 -29.73 7.46 20.63
C TYR A 111 -30.24 6.35 19.71
N LEU A 112 -30.13 6.57 18.40
CA LEU A 112 -30.14 5.54 17.36
C LEU A 112 -28.71 5.16 16.97
N TYR A 113 -28.50 3.97 16.41
CA TYR A 113 -27.16 3.43 16.18
C TYR A 113 -27.01 2.84 14.78
N ALA A 114 -25.81 2.97 14.23
CA ALA A 114 -25.41 2.33 12.97
C ALA A 114 -23.92 2.00 12.97
N THR A 115 -23.50 1.14 12.04
CA THR A 115 -22.08 0.82 11.84
C THR A 115 -21.68 0.99 10.38
N LEU A 116 -20.46 1.46 10.12
CA LEU A 116 -19.90 1.55 8.78
C LEU A 116 -18.59 0.77 8.73
N GLY A 117 -18.50 -0.20 7.83
CA GLY A 117 -17.25 -0.90 7.49
C GLY A 117 -16.83 -0.60 6.05
N SER A 118 -15.62 -1.00 5.68
CA SER A 118 -15.11 -0.88 4.30
C SER A 118 -14.22 -2.07 3.95
N HIS A 119 -14.26 -2.50 2.70
CA HIS A 119 -13.37 -3.51 2.11
C HIS A 119 -12.19 -2.88 1.35
N VAL A 120 -12.09 -1.54 1.36
CA VAL A 120 -11.06 -0.78 0.64
C VAL A 120 -10.62 0.45 1.42
N GLY A 121 -9.43 0.97 1.10
CA GLY A 121 -9.05 2.32 1.54
C GLY A 121 -9.91 3.38 0.84
N VAL A 122 -10.19 4.48 1.52
CA VAL A 122 -11.02 5.58 1.01
C VAL A 122 -10.23 6.88 1.09
N GLY A 123 -10.00 7.52 -0.05
CA GLY A 123 -9.09 8.67 -0.15
C GLY A 123 -9.65 10.01 0.29
N LYS A 124 -10.94 10.07 0.60
CA LYS A 124 -11.59 11.26 1.15
C LYS A 124 -12.26 10.90 2.46
N ASP A 125 -12.35 11.89 3.32
CA ASP A 125 -13.14 11.83 4.53
C ASP A 125 -14.62 11.54 4.18
N ILE A 126 -15.25 10.70 5.01
CA ILE A 126 -16.60 10.18 4.82
C ILE A 126 -17.54 10.93 5.76
N GLU A 127 -18.56 11.57 5.18
CA GLU A 127 -19.70 12.13 5.91
C GLU A 127 -20.82 11.10 5.99
N VAL A 128 -21.28 10.80 7.20
CA VAL A 128 -22.45 9.93 7.42
C VAL A 128 -23.68 10.80 7.66
N THR A 129 -24.76 10.47 6.95
CA THR A 129 -26.04 11.18 7.01
C THR A 129 -27.15 10.22 7.48
N LEU A 130 -27.88 10.64 8.50
CA LEU A 130 -29.12 10.01 8.96
C LEU A 130 -30.32 10.76 8.41
N GLN A 131 -31.27 10.05 7.80
CA GLN A 131 -32.54 10.58 7.34
C GLN A 131 -33.71 9.84 7.98
N ILE A 132 -34.69 10.58 8.50
CA ILE A 132 -35.91 10.01 9.08
C ILE A 132 -37.12 10.80 8.58
N PRO A 133 -38.14 10.16 7.98
CA PRO A 133 -39.38 10.80 7.59
C PRO A 133 -40.08 11.49 8.76
N THR A 134 -40.71 12.63 8.50
CA THR A 134 -41.54 13.31 9.49
C THR A 134 -43.01 13.03 9.25
N GLN A 135 -43.81 13.06 10.31
CA GLN A 135 -45.25 12.82 10.21
C GLN A 135 -46.01 13.97 9.51
N LYS A 136 -45.39 15.16 9.41
CA LYS A 136 -45.92 16.32 8.70
C LYS A 136 -45.55 16.35 7.20
N GLY A 137 -44.90 15.29 6.71
CA GLY A 137 -44.31 15.25 5.38
C GLY A 137 -42.92 15.88 5.34
N GLY A 138 -42.00 15.24 4.60
CA GLY A 138 -40.58 15.61 4.53
C GLY A 138 -39.67 14.68 5.33
N LYS A 139 -38.42 15.09 5.53
CA LYS A 139 -37.39 14.31 6.23
C LYS A 139 -36.60 15.21 7.18
N GLN A 140 -36.32 14.73 8.39
CA GLN A 140 -35.24 15.25 9.20
C GLN A 140 -33.92 14.65 8.72
N ILE A 141 -32.88 15.49 8.66
CA ILE A 141 -31.56 15.10 8.19
C ILE A 141 -30.53 15.52 9.24
N GLY A 142 -29.79 14.54 9.75
CA GLY A 142 -28.63 14.76 10.60
C GLY A 142 -27.37 14.32 9.88
N LYS A 143 -26.27 15.03 10.09
CA LYS A 143 -24.98 14.75 9.45
C LYS A 143 -23.87 14.76 10.49
N THR A 144 -22.84 13.96 10.27
CA THR A 144 -21.60 14.06 11.03
C THR A 144 -20.96 15.43 10.83
N ASP A 145 -20.43 16.00 11.90
CA ASP A 145 -19.62 17.22 11.82
C ASP A 145 -18.16 16.91 11.42
N GLN A 146 -17.33 17.95 11.31
CA GLN A 146 -15.91 17.85 10.95
C GLN A 146 -15.09 17.00 11.94
N ASN A 147 -15.51 16.88 13.20
CA ASN A 147 -14.79 16.07 14.20
C ASN A 147 -15.14 14.58 14.08
N ASN A 148 -16.23 14.27 13.38
CA ASN A 148 -16.77 12.92 13.22
C ASN A 148 -16.65 12.38 11.79
N LEU A 149 -15.97 13.11 10.91
CA LEU A 149 -15.57 12.57 9.62
C LEU A 149 -14.52 11.48 9.81
N VAL A 150 -14.68 10.39 9.08
CA VAL A 150 -13.80 9.21 9.16
C VAL A 150 -13.21 8.87 7.81
N ARG A 151 -12.17 8.06 7.79
CA ARG A 151 -11.63 7.48 6.55
C ARG A 151 -11.22 6.04 6.82
N PHE A 152 -11.04 5.26 5.76
CA PHE A 152 -10.43 3.94 5.87
C PHE A 152 -9.05 3.97 5.21
N ASP A 153 -8.02 3.57 5.93
CA ASP A 153 -6.69 3.38 5.37
C ASP A 153 -6.66 2.05 4.58
N PRO A 154 -5.90 1.97 3.47
CA PRO A 154 -5.83 0.77 2.66
C PRO A 154 -5.10 -0.36 3.41
N VAL A 155 -5.54 -1.61 3.18
CA VAL A 155 -4.79 -2.78 3.63
C VAL A 155 -3.55 -2.95 2.75
N PRO A 156 -2.32 -3.03 3.32
CA PRO A 156 -1.13 -3.32 2.55
C PRO A 156 -1.22 -4.65 1.80
N GLN A 157 -0.94 -4.62 0.51
CA GLN A 157 -0.89 -5.79 -0.38
C GLN A 157 0.55 -6.08 -0.80
N GLN A 158 0.86 -7.35 -1.06
CA GLN A 158 2.18 -7.74 -1.53
C GLN A 158 2.44 -7.25 -2.97
N ALA A 159 3.55 -6.56 -3.17
CA ALA A 159 4.07 -6.21 -4.49
C ALA A 159 5.12 -7.23 -4.98
N VAL A 160 5.40 -7.17 -6.28
CA VAL A 160 6.62 -7.70 -6.89
C VAL A 160 7.36 -6.56 -7.59
N MET A 161 8.68 -6.69 -7.75
CA MET A 161 9.50 -5.68 -8.40
C MET A 161 9.82 -6.11 -9.83
N HIS A 162 9.32 -5.38 -10.82
CA HIS A 162 9.72 -5.56 -12.21
C HIS A 162 10.93 -4.68 -12.49
N ALA A 163 12.10 -5.30 -12.63
CA ALA A 163 13.36 -4.66 -12.91
C ALA A 163 13.73 -4.81 -14.39
N TYR A 164 14.35 -3.78 -14.97
CA TYR A 164 14.70 -3.73 -16.37
C TYR A 164 15.89 -2.80 -16.62
N ASN A 165 16.54 -2.97 -17.78
CA ASN A 165 17.49 -1.97 -18.27
C ASN A 165 16.73 -0.75 -18.77
N ILE A 166 17.00 0.44 -18.24
CA ILE A 166 16.31 1.69 -18.60
C ILE A 166 16.37 2.01 -20.11
N ASN A 167 17.39 1.52 -20.81
CA ASN A 167 17.56 1.73 -22.25
C ASN A 167 16.92 0.62 -23.10
N ARG A 168 16.47 -0.50 -22.49
CA ARG A 168 16.00 -1.71 -23.18
C ARG A 168 14.85 -2.40 -22.43
N GLU A 169 13.90 -1.61 -21.91
CA GLU A 169 12.82 -2.10 -21.02
C GLU A 169 12.07 -3.32 -21.57
N LYS A 170 11.80 -3.35 -22.88
CA LYS A 170 11.02 -4.43 -23.51
C LYS A 170 11.80 -5.72 -23.76
N GLU A 171 13.13 -5.65 -23.70
CA GLU A 171 14.03 -6.72 -24.12
C GLU A 171 14.73 -7.38 -22.93
N VAL A 172 15.08 -6.59 -21.92
CA VAL A 172 15.90 -7.03 -20.78
C VAL A 172 15.18 -6.67 -19.49
N TYR A 173 14.48 -7.65 -18.93
CA TYR A 173 13.73 -7.49 -17.69
C TYR A 173 13.69 -8.78 -16.87
N GLN A 174 13.40 -8.62 -15.58
CA GLN A 174 13.15 -9.71 -14.64
C GLN A 174 12.19 -9.23 -13.56
N THR A 175 11.33 -10.14 -13.08
CA THR A 175 10.46 -9.86 -11.93
C THR A 175 11.06 -10.51 -10.69
N PHE A 176 11.44 -9.67 -9.71
CA PHE A 176 11.95 -10.08 -8.41
C PHE A 176 10.82 -10.23 -7.39
N LYS A 177 11.00 -11.22 -6.52
CA LYS A 177 10.29 -11.33 -5.25
C LYS A 177 11.18 -10.76 -4.15
N GLU A 178 10.55 -10.31 -3.07
CA GLU A 178 11.27 -9.81 -1.91
C GLU A 178 12.31 -10.83 -1.41
N PRO A 179 13.49 -10.38 -0.94
CA PRO A 179 13.89 -8.98 -0.79
C PRO A 179 14.78 -8.45 -1.93
N HIS A 180 14.80 -9.12 -3.09
CA HIS A 180 15.70 -8.84 -4.23
C HIS A 180 15.31 -7.57 -5.01
N PRO A 181 16.18 -6.99 -5.85
CA PRO A 181 17.57 -7.38 -6.08
C PRO A 181 18.49 -6.95 -4.94
N TYR A 182 19.55 -7.73 -4.74
CA TYR A 182 20.65 -7.43 -3.84
C TYR A 182 21.71 -6.59 -4.54
N ASN A 183 21.93 -6.81 -5.84
CA ASN A 183 22.88 -6.10 -6.68
C ASN A 183 22.16 -5.00 -7.47
N PHE A 184 22.76 -3.81 -7.58
CA PHE A 184 22.21 -2.72 -8.39
C PHE A 184 23.31 -1.94 -9.11
N PHE A 185 22.93 -1.18 -10.13
CA PHE A 185 23.80 -0.29 -10.91
C PHE A 185 22.97 0.78 -11.60
N ILE A 186 23.61 1.79 -12.18
CA ILE A 186 22.95 3.04 -12.61
C ILE A 186 21.87 2.86 -13.69
N SER A 187 22.02 1.88 -14.58
CA SER A 187 21.05 1.59 -15.65
C SER A 187 19.92 0.66 -15.23
N LEU A 188 19.95 0.14 -13.99
CA LEU A 188 18.87 -0.67 -13.44
C LEU A 188 17.72 0.23 -13.02
N ALA A 189 16.61 0.12 -13.75
CA ALA A 189 15.34 0.76 -13.43
C ALA A 189 14.34 -0.30 -12.99
N THR A 190 13.39 0.09 -12.13
CA THR A 190 12.35 -0.80 -11.65
C THR A 190 11.01 -0.10 -11.57
N LYS A 191 9.95 -0.90 -11.50
CA LYS A 191 8.59 -0.49 -11.13
C LYS A 191 7.96 -1.61 -10.31
N LEU A 192 7.09 -1.24 -9.37
CA LEU A 192 6.31 -2.24 -8.63
C LEU A 192 5.10 -2.68 -9.45
N ARG A 193 4.69 -3.94 -9.25
CA ARG A 193 3.44 -4.52 -9.74
C ARG A 193 2.75 -5.30 -8.62
N SER A 194 1.47 -5.57 -8.78
CA SER A 194 0.74 -6.46 -7.87
C SER A 194 1.31 -7.88 -7.94
N ALA A 195 1.57 -8.51 -6.80
CA ALA A 195 1.98 -9.92 -6.78
C ALA A 195 0.91 -10.86 -7.37
N ALA A 196 -0.37 -10.48 -7.29
CA ALA A 196 -1.47 -11.22 -7.89
C ALA A 196 -1.55 -11.04 -9.42
N LYS A 197 -0.96 -9.96 -9.96
CA LYS A 197 -0.92 -9.63 -11.39
C LYS A 197 0.48 -9.16 -11.81
N PRO A 198 1.50 -10.04 -11.74
CA PRO A 198 2.91 -9.66 -11.89
C PRO A 198 3.30 -9.19 -13.31
N ASN A 199 2.41 -9.37 -14.28
CA ASN A 199 2.61 -9.00 -15.68
C ASN A 199 1.86 -7.72 -16.07
N SER A 200 1.21 -7.04 -15.12
CA SER A 200 0.44 -5.83 -15.36
C SER A 200 1.03 -4.66 -14.59
N ASP A 201 1.30 -3.56 -15.31
CA ASP A 201 1.74 -2.33 -14.69
C ASP A 201 0.58 -1.64 -13.96
N PHE A 202 0.91 -0.88 -12.93
CA PHE A 202 -0.03 0.07 -12.33
C PHE A 202 -0.27 1.24 -13.28
N ASN A 203 -1.46 1.85 -13.18
CA ASN A 203 -1.75 3.08 -13.90
C ASN A 203 -0.94 4.24 -13.32
N THR A 204 0.01 4.76 -14.09
CA THR A 204 0.91 5.85 -13.67
C THR A 204 0.16 7.13 -13.28
N SER A 205 -1.03 7.40 -13.85
CA SER A 205 -1.80 8.60 -13.45
C SER A 205 -2.29 8.53 -12.00
N GLU A 206 -2.53 7.32 -11.48
CA GLU A 206 -3.08 7.04 -10.15
C GLU A 206 -2.00 6.72 -9.11
N LEU A 207 -0.78 6.42 -9.58
CA LEU A 207 0.34 5.93 -8.78
C LEU A 207 1.17 7.05 -8.14
N THR A 208 1.53 6.84 -6.87
CA THR A 208 2.60 7.56 -6.17
C THR A 208 3.45 6.56 -5.39
N TYR A 209 4.76 6.63 -5.52
CA TYR A 209 5.71 5.85 -4.73
C TYR A 209 6.15 6.59 -3.46
N ASN A 210 6.47 5.81 -2.42
CA ASN A 210 7.10 6.27 -1.19
C ASN A 210 8.14 5.25 -0.70
N PHE A 211 9.09 5.68 0.12
CA PHE A 211 10.11 4.82 0.72
C PHE A 211 10.12 4.96 2.24
N ILE A 212 10.14 3.83 2.94
CA ILE A 212 10.34 3.77 4.39
C ILE A 212 11.64 3.02 4.66
N ALA A 213 12.69 3.74 5.04
CA ALA A 213 13.97 3.13 5.43
C ALA A 213 13.80 2.31 6.71
N THR A 214 14.40 1.13 6.76
CA THR A 214 14.36 0.27 7.95
C THR A 214 15.71 0.14 8.65
N ASP A 215 16.83 0.28 7.92
CA ASP A 215 18.19 0.10 8.48
C ASP A 215 19.30 0.57 7.50
N PRO A 216 20.14 1.57 7.87
CA PRO A 216 19.94 2.50 8.98
C PRO A 216 18.72 3.41 8.70
N PRO A 217 17.98 3.86 9.73
CA PRO A 217 16.69 4.54 9.58
C PRO A 217 16.74 5.90 8.88
N GLU A 218 17.91 6.38 8.44
CA GLU A 218 18.12 7.78 8.03
C GLU A 218 18.60 7.97 6.58
N ASN A 219 18.56 6.94 5.72
CA ASN A 219 18.92 7.12 4.31
C ASN A 219 17.70 7.11 3.39
N PRO A 220 16.91 8.21 3.32
CA PRO A 220 15.76 8.30 2.41
C PRO A 220 16.18 8.31 0.94
N TYR A 221 17.48 8.53 0.66
CA TYR A 221 18.05 8.61 -0.68
C TYR A 221 18.55 7.26 -1.20
N MET A 222 18.01 6.14 -0.71
CA MET A 222 18.35 4.81 -1.21
C MET A 222 17.78 4.58 -2.62
N VAL A 223 16.59 5.12 -2.87
CA VAL A 223 15.85 5.01 -4.12
C VAL A 223 15.42 6.37 -4.64
N ASN A 224 15.38 6.53 -5.95
CA ASN A 224 14.82 7.70 -6.62
C ASN A 224 13.57 7.26 -7.38
N PHE A 225 12.46 7.96 -7.17
CA PHE A 225 11.15 7.63 -7.75
C PHE A 225 10.83 8.35 -9.05
N GLY A 226 11.83 8.99 -9.68
CA GLY A 226 11.64 9.76 -10.90
C GLY A 226 10.74 10.97 -10.70
N LYS A 227 10.12 11.42 -11.78
CA LYS A 227 9.28 12.62 -11.78
C LYS A 227 7.98 12.37 -11.01
N ASP A 228 7.60 13.31 -10.15
CA ASP A 228 6.35 13.31 -9.37
C ASP A 228 6.16 12.04 -8.50
N ASN A 229 7.25 11.33 -8.19
CA ASN A 229 7.28 10.03 -7.52
C ASN A 229 6.51 8.92 -8.25
N LYS A 230 6.47 8.93 -9.59
CA LYS A 230 5.68 7.98 -10.39
C LYS A 230 6.50 6.95 -11.15
N GLY A 231 7.81 6.96 -10.95
CA GLY A 231 8.78 6.10 -11.61
C GLY A 231 9.50 6.79 -12.77
N PRO A 232 10.47 6.08 -13.40
CA PRO A 232 10.97 4.78 -12.97
C PRO A 232 11.68 4.86 -11.61
N ILE A 233 11.71 3.75 -10.87
CA ILE A 233 12.44 3.65 -9.61
C ILE A 233 13.88 3.28 -9.93
N THR A 234 14.86 4.07 -9.48
CA THR A 234 16.29 3.74 -9.60
C THR A 234 16.95 3.68 -8.23
N PHE A 235 18.08 3.00 -8.13
CA PHE A 235 18.81 2.81 -6.88
C PHE A 235 20.01 3.75 -6.83
N GLN A 236 20.19 4.42 -5.69
CA GLN A 236 21.28 5.36 -5.47
C GLN A 236 22.26 4.85 -4.42
N GLN A 237 21.81 4.07 -3.43
CA GLN A 237 22.63 3.54 -2.35
C GLN A 237 22.17 2.14 -1.92
N TYR A 238 23.04 1.43 -1.20
CA TYR A 238 22.70 0.18 -0.52
C TYR A 238 21.89 0.46 0.76
N GLY A 239 21.11 -0.52 1.21
CA GLY A 239 20.32 -0.45 2.43
C GLY A 239 19.10 -1.36 2.39
N LYS A 240 18.28 -1.23 3.44
CA LYS A 240 17.01 -1.94 3.58
C LYS A 240 15.86 -0.96 3.79
N GLY A 241 14.72 -1.28 3.20
CA GLY A 241 13.49 -0.55 3.47
C GLY A 241 12.28 -1.13 2.75
N VAL A 242 11.19 -0.40 2.79
CA VAL A 242 9.93 -0.76 2.12
C VAL A 242 9.62 0.29 1.07
N ILE A 243 9.55 -0.13 -0.19
CA ILE A 243 8.96 0.70 -1.24
C ILE A 243 7.45 0.49 -1.18
N GLN A 244 6.71 1.58 -1.07
CA GLN A 244 5.26 1.60 -1.09
C GLN A 244 4.77 2.17 -2.43
N ALA A 245 3.79 1.53 -3.04
CA ALA A 245 3.03 2.06 -4.18
C ALA A 245 1.61 2.35 -3.72
N LEU A 246 1.26 3.64 -3.63
CA LEU A 246 -0.08 4.10 -3.32
C LEU A 246 -0.84 4.37 -4.63
N ILE A 247 -1.95 3.67 -4.85
CA ILE A 247 -2.80 3.81 -6.04
C ILE A 247 -4.09 4.53 -5.65
N ASN A 248 -4.24 5.77 -6.11
CA ASN A 248 -5.41 6.61 -5.87
C ASN A 248 -6.32 6.56 -7.09
N LYS A 249 -7.34 5.70 -7.04
CA LYS A 249 -8.26 5.51 -8.16
C LYS A 249 -9.19 6.72 -8.30
N SER A 250 -9.58 7.01 -9.53
CA SER A 250 -10.54 8.09 -9.84
C SER A 250 -11.89 7.95 -9.11
N ASN A 251 -12.28 6.73 -8.76
CA ASN A 251 -13.48 6.45 -7.97
C ASN A 251 -13.25 6.61 -6.44
N GLY A 252 -12.14 7.19 -5.99
CA GLY A 252 -11.88 7.45 -4.57
C GLY A 252 -11.36 6.25 -3.76
N VAL A 253 -11.27 5.07 -4.37
CA VAL A 253 -10.62 3.90 -3.74
C VAL A 253 -9.11 4.11 -3.67
N ILE A 254 -8.51 3.77 -2.54
CA ILE A 254 -7.06 3.71 -2.36
C ILE A 254 -6.62 2.25 -2.21
N GLU A 255 -5.56 1.89 -2.92
CA GLU A 255 -4.83 0.63 -2.74
C GLU A 255 -3.38 0.93 -2.35
N LEU A 256 -2.81 0.09 -1.49
CA LEU A 256 -1.41 0.19 -1.06
C LEU A 256 -0.72 -1.14 -1.36
N TYR A 257 0.40 -1.07 -2.08
CA TYR A 257 1.27 -2.21 -2.32
C TYR A 257 2.63 -1.98 -1.69
N GLU A 258 3.18 -2.99 -1.02
CA GLU A 258 4.47 -2.91 -0.35
C GLU A 258 5.48 -3.90 -0.93
N TYR A 259 6.73 -3.47 -1.02
CA TYR A 259 7.87 -4.28 -1.42
C TYR A 259 9.03 -4.07 -0.44
N LYS A 260 9.35 -5.08 0.35
CA LYS A 260 10.54 -5.12 1.20
C LYS A 260 11.78 -5.32 0.35
N LEU A 261 12.68 -4.36 0.43
CA LEU A 261 13.88 -4.27 -0.38
C LEU A 261 15.13 -4.44 0.50
N ASN A 262 16.11 -5.18 -0.02
CA ASN A 262 17.44 -5.32 0.56
C ASN A 262 18.50 -5.26 -0.55
N VAL A 263 18.93 -4.05 -0.88
CA VAL A 263 20.04 -3.82 -1.82
C VAL A 263 21.34 -3.74 -1.04
N GLY A 264 22.27 -4.66 -1.28
CA GLY A 264 23.52 -4.74 -0.52
C GLY A 264 24.78 -4.47 -1.32
N ARG A 265 24.73 -4.46 -2.67
CA ARG A 265 25.93 -4.31 -3.50
C ARG A 265 25.68 -3.38 -4.69
N ALA A 266 26.43 -2.28 -4.75
CA ALA A 266 26.44 -1.42 -5.94
C ALA A 266 27.53 -1.88 -6.90
N LEU A 267 27.20 -2.11 -8.18
CA LEU A 267 28.16 -2.41 -9.24
C LEU A 267 28.50 -1.14 -10.02
N ALA A 268 29.78 -0.94 -10.29
CA ALA A 268 30.27 0.17 -11.11
C ALA A 268 31.29 -0.33 -12.13
N PHE A 269 31.11 0.02 -13.40
CA PHE A 269 32.11 -0.23 -14.44
C PHE A 269 33.08 0.95 -14.53
N MET A 270 34.38 0.68 -14.39
CA MET A 270 35.43 1.68 -14.53
C MET A 270 35.91 1.73 -15.98
N GLY A 271 35.18 2.48 -16.82
CA GLY A 271 35.56 2.72 -18.21
C GLY A 271 36.85 3.56 -18.33
N GLY A 272 37.47 3.55 -19.50
CA GLY A 272 38.71 4.29 -19.76
C GLY A 272 39.25 4.07 -21.17
N LYS A 273 40.43 4.66 -21.45
CA LYS A 273 41.13 4.43 -22.74
C LYS A 273 41.59 2.98 -22.90
N GLU A 274 41.97 2.34 -21.80
CA GLU A 274 42.28 0.91 -21.74
C GLU A 274 41.12 0.20 -21.05
N LEU A 275 40.49 -0.76 -21.75
CA LEU A 275 39.32 -1.48 -21.25
C LEU A 275 39.70 -2.77 -20.51
N TYR A 276 40.83 -3.39 -20.86
CA TYR A 276 41.19 -4.74 -20.42
C TYR A 276 42.57 -4.76 -19.76
N TYR A 277 42.59 -5.13 -18.49
CA TYR A 277 43.77 -5.18 -17.63
C TYR A 277 44.19 -6.62 -17.37
N SER A 278 45.50 -6.84 -17.28
CA SER A 278 46.07 -8.15 -16.98
C SER A 278 45.75 -8.57 -15.55
N ALA A 279 45.49 -9.85 -15.31
CA ALA A 279 45.40 -10.39 -13.95
C ALA A 279 46.63 -10.01 -13.09
N LYS A 280 47.82 -9.96 -13.70
CA LYS A 280 49.10 -9.72 -12.99
C LYS A 280 49.50 -8.24 -12.89
N ASP A 281 48.75 -7.32 -13.48
CA ASP A 281 49.06 -5.89 -13.34
C ASP A 281 48.50 -5.31 -12.03
N HIS A 282 48.91 -4.08 -11.73
CA HIS A 282 48.55 -3.35 -10.51
C HIS A 282 47.18 -2.63 -10.60
N HIS A 283 46.46 -2.74 -11.71
CA HIS A 283 45.18 -2.07 -11.88
C HIS A 283 44.06 -2.87 -11.21
N SER A 284 43.33 -2.24 -10.30
CA SER A 284 42.19 -2.82 -9.60
C SER A 284 41.25 -1.71 -9.13
N CYS A 285 40.11 -2.07 -8.56
CA CYS A 285 39.20 -1.07 -7.99
C CYS A 285 39.86 -0.22 -6.91
N GLU A 286 40.72 -0.84 -6.11
CA GLU A 286 41.44 -0.20 -5.01
C GLU A 286 42.54 0.75 -5.49
N THR A 287 43.10 0.55 -6.70
CA THR A 287 44.21 1.37 -7.23
C THR A 287 43.76 2.43 -8.22
N ILE A 288 42.68 2.20 -8.98
CA ILE A 288 42.18 3.16 -9.97
C ILE A 288 41.42 4.31 -9.31
N ASN A 289 40.78 4.07 -8.15
CA ASN A 289 39.97 5.08 -7.47
C ASN A 289 40.30 5.15 -5.98
N SER A 290 41.47 5.72 -5.66
CA SER A 290 42.03 5.81 -4.30
C SER A 290 41.17 6.59 -3.30
N VAL A 291 40.13 7.30 -3.75
CA VAL A 291 39.23 8.11 -2.92
C VAL A 291 37.92 7.37 -2.62
N SER A 292 37.62 6.26 -3.30
CA SER A 292 36.36 5.53 -3.15
C SER A 292 36.52 4.24 -2.33
N ILE A 293 35.51 3.90 -1.53
CA ILE A 293 35.41 2.64 -0.76
C ILE A 293 35.02 1.47 -1.70
N GLN A 294 35.55 1.45 -2.93
CA GLN A 294 35.26 0.44 -3.92
C GLN A 294 36.26 -0.70 -3.81
N SER A 295 35.78 -1.93 -3.98
CA SER A 295 36.60 -3.13 -3.94
C SER A 295 36.43 -3.96 -5.19
N THR A 296 37.46 -4.73 -5.50
CA THR A 296 37.38 -5.73 -6.56
C THR A 296 36.54 -6.91 -6.05
N PRO A 297 35.48 -7.32 -6.76
CA PRO A 297 34.61 -8.43 -6.34
C PRO A 297 35.38 -9.75 -6.27
N TYR A 298 34.91 -10.64 -5.41
CA TYR A 298 35.37 -12.02 -5.33
C TYR A 298 34.62 -12.91 -6.32
N ILE A 299 35.20 -14.06 -6.65
CA ILE A 299 34.55 -15.06 -7.49
C ILE A 299 33.18 -15.50 -6.97
N ASP A 300 33.02 -15.58 -5.63
CA ASP A 300 31.76 -15.94 -4.98
C ASP A 300 30.67 -14.85 -5.12
N ASP A 301 31.05 -13.61 -5.46
CA ASP A 301 30.10 -12.56 -5.78
C ASP A 301 29.47 -12.77 -7.16
N PHE A 302 30.16 -13.47 -8.08
CA PHE A 302 29.66 -13.77 -9.43
C PHE A 302 29.07 -15.17 -9.54
N GLN A 303 29.72 -16.18 -8.97
CA GLN A 303 29.28 -17.56 -9.06
C GLN A 303 28.00 -17.78 -8.27
N SER A 304 27.06 -18.51 -8.87
CA SER A 304 25.78 -18.83 -8.25
C SER A 304 25.96 -19.39 -6.85
N ASN A 305 25.31 -18.75 -5.88
CA ASN A 305 25.37 -19.15 -4.48
C ASN A 305 23.97 -19.48 -3.94
N TYR A 306 23.93 -20.21 -2.83
CA TYR A 306 22.70 -20.66 -2.19
C TYR A 306 21.80 -19.52 -1.68
N LYS A 307 22.36 -18.32 -1.47
CA LYS A 307 21.63 -17.14 -0.99
C LYS A 307 20.90 -16.41 -2.11
N GLY A 308 21.14 -16.75 -3.39
CA GLY A 308 20.51 -16.04 -4.49
C GLY A 308 21.09 -14.64 -4.78
N VAL A 309 22.15 -14.21 -4.07
CA VAL A 309 22.67 -12.82 -4.12
C VAL A 309 23.91 -12.66 -5.00
N ALA A 310 24.35 -13.74 -5.65
CA ALA A 310 25.38 -13.66 -6.67
C ALA A 310 24.89 -12.80 -7.84
N ILE A 311 25.80 -12.04 -8.45
CA ILE A 311 25.49 -11.16 -9.58
C ILE A 311 24.82 -11.95 -10.71
N ASN A 312 25.34 -13.15 -11.03
CA ASN A 312 24.76 -13.98 -12.09
C ASN A 312 23.44 -14.67 -11.72
N ASN A 313 23.06 -14.71 -10.43
CA ASN A 313 21.73 -15.20 -10.04
C ASN A 313 20.65 -14.16 -10.35
N GLU A 314 21.01 -12.87 -10.33
CA GLU A 314 20.08 -11.77 -10.57
C GLU A 314 20.16 -11.26 -12.01
N PHE A 315 21.34 -11.34 -12.64
CA PHE A 315 21.61 -10.77 -13.95
C PHE A 315 22.45 -11.73 -14.80
N ASN A 316 21.79 -12.46 -15.71
CA ASN A 316 22.45 -13.45 -16.58
C ASN A 316 23.51 -12.83 -17.53
N ASN A 317 23.34 -11.57 -17.94
CA ASN A 317 24.27 -10.87 -18.82
C ASN A 317 24.35 -9.37 -18.49
N LEU A 318 25.41 -8.97 -17.77
CA LEU A 318 25.60 -7.58 -17.33
C LEU A 318 25.71 -6.56 -18.48
N TYR A 319 26.10 -6.97 -19.69
CA TYR A 319 26.07 -6.08 -20.86
C TYR A 319 24.65 -5.78 -21.30
N GLU A 320 23.81 -6.80 -21.42
CA GLU A 320 22.40 -6.60 -21.79
C GLU A 320 21.65 -5.78 -20.75
N TRP A 321 21.99 -5.98 -19.48
CA TRP A 321 21.47 -5.19 -18.37
C TRP A 321 22.02 -3.76 -18.32
N GLY A 322 23.03 -3.43 -19.12
CA GLY A 322 23.50 -2.07 -19.35
C GLY A 322 24.54 -1.58 -18.36
N LEU A 323 25.22 -2.47 -17.61
CA LEU A 323 26.29 -2.07 -16.69
C LEU A 323 27.44 -1.35 -17.43
N PHE A 324 27.69 -1.74 -18.68
CA PHE A 324 28.80 -1.26 -19.51
C PHE A 324 28.37 -0.18 -20.53
N GLY A 325 27.13 0.32 -20.45
CA GLY A 325 26.58 1.23 -21.46
C GLY A 325 26.44 0.58 -22.84
N ASN A 326 26.70 1.35 -23.91
CA ASN A 326 26.52 0.91 -25.31
C ASN A 326 27.86 0.54 -26.01
N ASP A 327 28.89 0.15 -25.27
CA ASP A 327 30.20 -0.17 -25.87
C ASP A 327 30.19 -1.57 -26.51
N GLU A 328 29.97 -1.63 -27.82
CA GLU A 328 29.92 -2.89 -28.59
C GLU A 328 31.21 -3.73 -28.52
N GLN A 329 32.36 -3.15 -28.14
CA GLN A 329 33.59 -3.93 -27.96
C GLN A 329 33.47 -4.93 -26.80
N ILE A 330 32.65 -4.61 -25.81
CA ILE A 330 32.49 -5.38 -24.56
C ILE A 330 31.56 -6.58 -24.76
N LYS A 331 30.54 -6.42 -25.61
CA LYS A 331 29.44 -7.38 -25.82
C LYS A 331 29.89 -8.83 -25.97
N ASN A 332 30.93 -9.06 -26.78
CA ASN A 332 31.42 -10.40 -27.10
C ASN A 332 32.59 -10.86 -26.23
N ASN A 333 33.12 -10.00 -25.35
CA ASN A 333 34.30 -10.27 -24.53
C ASN A 333 34.08 -9.79 -23.08
N LEU A 334 33.05 -10.34 -22.44
CA LEU A 334 32.70 -10.07 -21.04
C LEU A 334 33.64 -10.77 -20.06
N LYS A 335 34.91 -10.37 -20.08
CA LYS A 335 35.93 -10.81 -19.14
C LYS A 335 36.12 -9.77 -18.05
N ILE A 336 36.04 -10.17 -16.80
CA ILE A 336 36.10 -9.29 -15.64
C ILE A 336 37.27 -9.72 -14.76
N LYS A 337 38.10 -8.76 -14.35
CA LYS A 337 39.17 -8.96 -13.37
C LYS A 337 38.54 -8.99 -11.98
N ILE A 338 38.70 -10.10 -11.28
CA ILE A 338 38.10 -10.38 -9.98
C ILE A 338 39.15 -10.99 -9.03
N ARG A 339 38.80 -11.18 -7.75
CA ARG A 339 39.62 -11.91 -6.79
C ARG A 339 39.17 -13.35 -6.61
N ASP A 340 40.13 -14.26 -6.46
CA ASP A 340 39.86 -15.62 -6.01
C ASP A 340 39.75 -15.67 -4.46
N SER A 341 39.60 -16.88 -3.91
CA SER A 341 39.56 -17.09 -2.45
C SER A 341 40.89 -16.83 -1.75
N SER A 342 42.02 -16.85 -2.47
CA SER A 342 43.36 -16.53 -1.96
C SER A 342 43.68 -15.02 -2.00
N ARG A 343 42.78 -14.21 -2.59
CA ARG A 343 42.89 -12.77 -2.88
C ARG A 343 43.78 -12.43 -4.07
N ASP A 344 44.23 -13.42 -4.82
CA ASP A 344 44.92 -13.23 -6.09
C ASP A 344 43.92 -12.78 -7.16
N TYR A 345 44.40 -11.97 -8.10
CA TYR A 345 43.58 -11.53 -9.22
C TYR A 345 43.52 -12.62 -10.29
N ILE A 346 42.30 -12.90 -10.73
CA ILE A 346 42.00 -13.83 -11.82
C ILE A 346 41.06 -13.13 -12.82
N ILE A 347 40.93 -13.71 -14.01
CA ILE A 347 39.97 -13.23 -15.01
C ILE A 347 38.80 -14.21 -15.10
N TYR A 348 37.60 -13.69 -14.91
CA TYR A 348 36.35 -14.42 -15.06
C TYR A 348 35.68 -14.07 -16.38
N ASP A 349 35.46 -15.08 -17.22
CA ASP A 349 34.66 -14.98 -18.44
C ASP A 349 33.18 -15.14 -18.06
N ALA A 350 32.47 -14.02 -17.95
CA ALA A 350 31.07 -13.98 -17.54
C ALA A 350 30.11 -14.55 -18.60
N ASN A 351 30.51 -14.57 -19.88
CA ASN A 351 29.74 -15.22 -20.94
C ASN A 351 29.78 -16.76 -20.83
N LYS A 352 30.92 -17.30 -20.39
CA LYS A 352 31.12 -18.76 -20.24
C LYS A 352 30.95 -19.27 -18.82
N HIS A 353 30.78 -18.37 -17.87
CA HIS A 353 30.77 -18.63 -16.43
C HIS A 353 32.01 -19.42 -15.93
N LYS A 354 33.21 -19.08 -16.42
CA LYS A 354 34.46 -19.82 -16.12
C LYS A 354 35.66 -18.89 -15.94
N ILE A 355 36.70 -19.37 -15.26
CA ILE A 355 38.00 -18.69 -15.18
C ILE A 355 38.74 -18.81 -16.51
N ASP A 356 39.35 -17.72 -16.97
CA ASP A 356 40.23 -17.68 -18.14
C ASP A 356 41.67 -18.02 -17.73
N TYR A 357 42.12 -19.22 -18.10
CA TYR A 357 43.47 -19.73 -17.86
C TYR A 357 44.44 -19.49 -19.03
N SER A 358 44.13 -18.58 -19.96
CA SER A 358 45.05 -18.21 -21.03
C SER A 358 46.36 -17.63 -20.47
N TYR A 359 47.43 -17.64 -21.29
CA TYR A 359 48.78 -17.28 -20.84
C TYR A 359 48.90 -15.85 -20.28
N VAL A 360 48.12 -14.90 -20.82
CA VAL A 360 48.04 -13.50 -20.35
C VAL A 360 46.57 -13.09 -20.33
N PRO A 361 45.79 -13.55 -19.34
CA PRO A 361 44.37 -13.30 -19.33
C PRO A 361 44.15 -11.82 -18.95
N LYS A 362 43.26 -11.15 -19.69
CA LYS A 362 42.87 -9.77 -19.44
C LYS A 362 41.37 -9.63 -19.23
N GLY A 363 40.98 -8.73 -18.32
CA GLY A 363 39.60 -8.46 -17.99
C GLY A 363 39.36 -6.99 -17.63
N MET A 364 38.12 -6.55 -17.76
CA MET A 364 37.66 -5.24 -17.34
C MET A 364 37.58 -5.13 -15.83
N ILE A 365 37.64 -3.91 -15.31
CA ILE A 365 37.49 -3.63 -13.88
C ILE A 365 36.04 -3.25 -13.61
N VAL A 366 35.35 -4.15 -12.91
CA VAL A 366 34.03 -3.91 -12.32
C VAL A 366 34.22 -3.85 -10.82
N CYS A 367 33.76 -2.77 -10.22
CA CYS A 367 33.90 -2.51 -8.80
C CYS A 367 32.61 -2.71 -8.06
N ILE A 368 32.75 -3.09 -6.80
CA ILE A 368 31.63 -3.25 -5.88
C ILE A 368 31.79 -2.30 -4.70
N LYS A 369 30.66 -1.77 -4.23
CA LYS A 369 30.57 -0.99 -2.99
C LYS A 369 29.52 -1.59 -2.08
#